data_AF-Q24TH8-F1
#
_entry.id   AF-Q24TH8-F1
#
_cell.length_a   1.000
_cell.length_b   1.000
_cell.length_c   1.000
_cell.angle_alpha   90.00
_cell.angle_beta   90.00
_cell.angle_gamma   90.00
#
_symmetry.space_group_name_H-M   'P 1'
#
loop_
_entity.id
_entity.type
_entity.pdbx_description
1 polymer ?
#
loop_
_entity_poly.entity_id
_entity_poly.type
_entity_poly.pdbx_seq_one_letter_code
_entity_poly.pdbx_strand_id
1 'polypeptide(L)'
;MRRGTAMKETFTYDMQARILFLMFSKRVFGYLTGILGKEKAALIRRKAKKEYRKMLLRTPSVGGKDNIFRSGLIMAAMFFAVYKAANGTISEQMFGEMTDHAAHTPFLLKSYSQKDAFSEKMMRQKTIAAERSQKREYSTDWVFTHEIKGPDEHITTFRQCAICELGKREDCFALVKYICKIDFITYDQMGANLIRTQTLADGDDVCGFHVVKKTNVRHPPSR
;
A
#
# COMPACT_ATOMS: atom_id res chain seq x y z
N MET A 1 -27.76 24.95 12.69
CA MET A 1 -26.94 25.06 11.45
C MET A 1 -25.51 24.60 11.73
N ARG A 2 -25.18 23.33 11.45
CA ARG A 2 -23.79 22.86 11.54
C ARG A 2 -23.08 23.19 10.23
N ARG A 3 -22.08 24.06 10.32
CA ARG A 3 -21.23 24.50 9.21
C ARG A 3 -20.70 23.27 8.47
N GLY A 4 -20.92 23.24 7.16
CA GLY A 4 -20.43 22.17 6.29
C GLY A 4 -18.93 22.03 6.46
N THR A 5 -18.48 20.84 6.84
CA THR A 5 -17.11 20.39 6.59
C THR A 5 -16.91 20.48 5.08
N ALA A 6 -16.25 21.54 4.62
CA ALA A 6 -15.72 21.60 3.27
C ALA A 6 -15.02 20.27 3.01
N MET A 7 -15.40 19.56 1.95
CA MET A 7 -14.65 18.38 1.52
C MET A 7 -13.21 18.84 1.32
N LYS A 8 -12.34 18.51 2.29
CA LYS A 8 -10.91 18.69 2.14
C LYS A 8 -10.51 17.93 0.88
N GLU A 9 -9.66 18.59 0.09
CA GLU A 9 -9.32 18.33 -1.30
C GLU A 9 -9.38 16.85 -1.73
N THR A 10 -9.81 16.59 -2.96
CA THR A 10 -9.67 15.25 -3.55
C THR A 10 -8.20 14.92 -3.78
N PHE A 11 -7.86 13.64 -3.77
CA PHE A 11 -6.53 13.17 -4.13
C PHE A 11 -6.20 13.56 -5.58
N THR A 12 -4.92 13.74 -5.89
CA THR A 12 -4.45 14.29 -7.17
C THR A 12 -3.83 13.24 -8.08
N TYR A 13 -4.08 13.35 -9.39
CA TYR A 13 -3.36 12.59 -10.42
C TYR A 13 -2.10 13.36 -10.89
N ASP A 14 -1.13 13.44 -9.98
CA ASP A 14 0.09 14.21 -10.15
C ASP A 14 1.25 13.41 -10.79
N MET A 15 2.44 14.00 -10.82
CA MET A 15 3.63 13.37 -11.38
C MET A 15 4.04 12.10 -10.65
N GLN A 16 3.88 12.03 -9.32
CA GLN A 16 4.19 10.81 -8.56
C GLN A 16 3.27 9.67 -8.98
N ALA A 17 1.96 9.94 -9.11
CA ALA A 17 0.99 8.96 -9.57
C ALA A 17 1.32 8.42 -10.98
N ARG A 18 1.79 9.28 -11.89
CA ARG A 18 2.20 8.90 -13.26
C ARG A 18 3.47 8.04 -13.25
N ILE A 19 4.47 8.44 -12.46
CA ILE A 19 5.76 7.74 -12.34
C ILE A 19 5.54 6.34 -11.76
N LEU A 20 4.80 6.23 -10.65
CA LEU A 20 4.52 4.93 -10.03
C LEU A 20 3.76 4.01 -10.98
N PHE A 21 2.76 4.53 -11.70
CA PHE A 21 2.05 3.72 -12.71
C PHE A 21 3.00 3.18 -13.78
N LEU A 22 3.92 4.01 -14.29
CA LEU A 22 4.90 3.61 -15.30
C LEU A 22 5.87 2.55 -14.75
N MET A 23 6.40 2.75 -13.56
CA MET A 23 7.37 1.85 -12.94
C MET A 23 6.81 0.44 -12.74
N PHE A 24 5.59 0.33 -12.21
CA PHE A 24 4.96 -0.98 -11.99
C PHE A 24 4.34 -1.59 -13.25
N SER A 25 4.05 -0.77 -14.27
CA SER A 25 3.40 -1.24 -15.51
C SER A 25 4.13 -2.43 -16.15
N LYS A 26 5.47 -2.40 -16.20
CA LYS A 26 6.24 -3.45 -16.90
C LYS A 26 6.02 -4.83 -16.26
N ARG A 27 6.12 -4.93 -14.93
CA ARG A 27 5.93 -6.20 -14.21
C ARG A 27 4.48 -6.64 -14.20
N VAL A 28 3.56 -5.72 -13.87
CA VAL A 28 2.11 -6.01 -13.82
C VAL A 28 1.58 -6.48 -15.16
N PHE A 29 1.80 -5.71 -16.23
CA PHE A 29 1.27 -6.08 -17.54
C PHE A 29 2.12 -7.14 -18.24
N GLY A 30 3.38 -7.34 -17.85
CA GLY A 30 4.20 -8.46 -18.29
C GLY A 30 3.65 -9.80 -17.78
N TYR A 31 3.32 -9.87 -16.49
CA TYR A 31 2.62 -11.01 -15.89
C TYR A 31 1.28 -11.28 -16.60
N LEU A 32 0.44 -10.25 -16.76
CA LEU A 32 -0.85 -10.41 -17.46
C LEU A 32 -0.68 -10.81 -18.93
N THR A 33 0.38 -10.36 -19.61
CA THR A 33 0.67 -10.78 -20.99
C THR A 33 1.00 -12.27 -21.06
N GLY A 34 1.74 -12.80 -20.09
CA GLY A 34 2.09 -14.22 -20.03
C GLY A 34 0.87 -15.13 -19.86
N ILE A 35 -0.16 -14.67 -19.14
CA ILE A 35 -1.36 -15.49 -18.86
C ILE A 35 -2.48 -15.25 -19.87
N LEU A 36 -2.74 -13.99 -20.22
CA LEU A 36 -3.92 -13.58 -21.00
C LEU A 36 -3.61 -13.28 -22.47
N GLY A 37 -2.33 -13.31 -22.85
CA GLY A 37 -1.88 -12.86 -24.16
C GLY A 37 -1.77 -11.34 -24.30
N LYS A 38 -0.96 -10.92 -25.28
CA LYS A 38 -0.56 -9.52 -25.50
C LYS A 38 -1.74 -8.59 -25.77
N GLU A 39 -2.70 -9.00 -26.57
CA GLU A 39 -3.84 -8.17 -26.97
C GLU A 39 -4.74 -7.86 -25.78
N LYS A 40 -5.12 -8.89 -25.01
CA LYS A 40 -5.98 -8.74 -23.83
C LYS A 40 -5.29 -7.92 -22.75
N ALA A 41 -4.01 -8.19 -22.48
CA ALA A 41 -3.22 -7.41 -21.52
C ALA A 41 -3.09 -5.93 -21.93
N ALA A 42 -2.88 -5.63 -23.22
CA ALA A 42 -2.82 -4.26 -23.72
C ALA A 42 -4.16 -3.52 -23.59
N LEU A 43 -5.28 -4.22 -23.87
CA LEU A 43 -6.63 -3.68 -23.68
C LEU A 43 -6.88 -3.34 -22.20
N ILE A 44 -6.57 -4.26 -21.29
CA ILE A 44 -6.69 -4.05 -19.83
C ILE A 44 -5.82 -2.86 -19.41
N ARG A 45 -4.57 -2.79 -19.86
CA ARG A 45 -3.67 -1.66 -19.55
C ARG A 45 -4.25 -0.30 -19.93
N ARG A 46 -4.83 -0.19 -21.12
CA ARG A 46 -5.44 1.06 -21.59
C ARG A 46 -6.64 1.45 -20.74
N LYS A 47 -7.52 0.50 -20.42
CA LYS A 47 -8.69 0.72 -19.55
C LYS A 47 -8.26 1.07 -18.11
N ALA A 48 -7.30 0.34 -17.57
CA ALA A 48 -6.76 0.52 -16.23
C ALA A 48 -6.15 1.92 -16.05
N LYS A 49 -5.41 2.44 -17.03
CA LYS A 49 -4.86 3.82 -16.95
C LYS A 49 -5.97 4.87 -16.84
N LYS A 50 -7.09 4.71 -17.56
CA LYS A 50 -8.24 5.61 -17.46
C LYS A 50 -8.93 5.48 -16.10
N GLU A 51 -9.14 4.24 -15.64
CA GLU A 51 -9.78 3.97 -14.35
C GLU A 51 -8.94 4.46 -13.19
N TYR A 52 -7.64 4.21 -13.19
CA TYR A 52 -6.68 4.67 -12.18
C TYR A 52 -6.72 6.19 -12.00
N ARG A 53 -6.73 6.95 -13.11
CA ARG A 53 -6.86 8.41 -13.05
C ARG A 53 -8.19 8.83 -12.42
N LYS A 54 -9.30 8.22 -12.84
CA LYS A 54 -10.64 8.55 -12.30
C LYS A 54 -10.74 8.21 -10.82
N MET A 55 -10.26 7.03 -10.43
CA MET A 55 -10.23 6.53 -9.06
C MET A 55 -9.46 7.50 -8.16
N LEU A 56 -8.22 7.87 -8.52
CA LEU A 56 -7.46 8.84 -7.74
C LEU A 56 -8.18 10.18 -7.60
N LEU A 57 -8.80 10.71 -8.65
CA LEU A 57 -9.51 11.99 -8.58
C LEU A 57 -10.79 11.95 -7.73
N ARG A 58 -11.35 10.77 -7.45
CA ARG A 58 -12.50 10.62 -6.53
C ARG A 58 -12.10 10.11 -5.14
N THR A 59 -10.88 9.67 -4.93
CA THR A 59 -10.36 9.31 -3.60
C THR A 59 -10.20 10.59 -2.76
N PRO A 60 -10.67 10.63 -1.50
CA PRO A 60 -10.40 11.76 -0.61
C PRO A 60 -8.90 11.94 -0.36
N SER A 61 -8.43 13.18 -0.15
CA SER A 61 -7.03 13.41 0.19
C SER A 61 -6.67 12.82 1.55
N VAL A 62 -5.39 12.48 1.69
CA VAL A 62 -4.72 12.04 2.93
C VAL A 62 -3.63 13.03 3.33
N GLY A 63 -3.71 14.28 2.87
CA GLY A 63 -2.73 15.35 3.14
C GLY A 63 -1.49 15.32 2.26
N GLY A 64 -1.65 14.93 0.99
CA GLY A 64 -0.63 15.19 -0.04
C GLY A 64 0.71 14.50 0.21
N LYS A 65 1.79 15.14 -0.30
CA LYS A 65 3.14 14.56 -0.37
C LYS A 65 3.81 14.38 0.99
N ASP A 66 3.34 15.08 2.02
CA ASP A 66 3.88 14.97 3.38
C ASP A 66 3.38 13.71 4.09
N ASN A 67 2.36 13.03 3.53
CA ASN A 67 1.94 11.72 4.03
C ASN A 67 2.89 10.61 3.57
N ILE A 68 3.57 10.00 4.53
CA ILE A 68 4.57 8.96 4.31
C ILE A 68 3.98 7.67 3.68
N PHE A 69 2.67 7.45 3.83
CA PHE A 69 1.97 6.29 3.27
C PHE A 69 1.33 6.57 1.91
N ARG A 70 1.42 7.81 1.41
CA ARG A 70 0.78 8.23 0.14
C ARG A 70 1.11 7.28 -1.02
N SER A 71 2.38 6.91 -1.17
CA SER A 71 2.83 6.01 -2.25
C SER A 71 2.13 4.66 -2.21
N GLY A 72 1.83 4.12 -1.02
CA GLY A 72 1.10 2.88 -0.84
C GLY A 72 -0.34 2.98 -1.34
N LEU A 73 -1.05 4.07 -1.03
CA LEU A 73 -2.40 4.31 -1.53
C LEU A 73 -2.44 4.49 -3.06
N ILE A 74 -1.46 5.19 -3.63
CA ILE A 74 -1.33 5.33 -5.09
C ILE A 74 -1.14 3.97 -5.75
N MET A 75 -0.26 3.14 -5.20
CA MET A 75 0.00 1.79 -5.71
C MET A 75 -1.24 0.89 -5.58
N ALA A 76 -1.95 0.95 -4.45
CA ALA A 76 -3.20 0.22 -4.25
C ALA A 76 -4.27 0.62 -5.28
N ALA A 77 -4.44 1.93 -5.53
CA ALA A 77 -5.35 2.43 -6.55
C ALA A 77 -5.00 1.91 -7.96
N MET A 78 -3.70 1.77 -8.27
CA MET A 78 -3.29 1.16 -9.53
C MET A 78 -3.72 -0.30 -9.63
N PHE A 79 -3.51 -1.12 -8.60
CA PHE A 79 -3.92 -2.53 -8.63
C PHE A 79 -5.44 -2.67 -8.75
N PHE A 80 -6.21 -1.93 -7.95
CA PHE A 80 -7.68 -1.94 -8.04
C PHE A 80 -8.16 -1.47 -9.42
N ALA A 81 -7.54 -0.46 -10.01
CA ALA A 81 -7.87 -0.02 -11.36
C ALA A 81 -7.61 -1.09 -12.43
N VAL A 82 -6.54 -1.88 -12.28
CA VAL A 82 -6.28 -3.03 -13.16
C VAL A 82 -7.35 -4.10 -13.01
N TYR A 83 -7.70 -4.45 -11.78
CA TYR A 83 -8.75 -5.43 -11.48
C TYR A 83 -10.11 -5.00 -12.06
N LYS A 84 -10.55 -3.77 -11.77
CA LYS A 84 -11.81 -3.22 -12.30
C LYS A 84 -11.81 -3.15 -13.82
N ALA A 85 -10.69 -2.74 -14.43
CA ALA A 85 -10.56 -2.67 -15.89
C ALA A 85 -10.61 -4.04 -16.59
N ALA A 86 -10.25 -5.11 -15.87
CA ALA A 86 -10.30 -6.48 -16.36
C ALA A 86 -11.72 -7.06 -16.35
N ASN A 87 -12.67 -6.45 -15.64
CA ASN A 87 -14.10 -6.76 -15.67
C ASN A 87 -14.39 -8.27 -15.62
N GLY A 88 -13.92 -8.93 -14.56
CA GLY A 88 -14.08 -10.38 -14.35
C GLY A 88 -13.02 -11.26 -15.02
N THR A 89 -12.12 -10.72 -15.84
CA THR A 89 -11.02 -11.50 -16.45
C THR A 89 -9.94 -11.89 -15.44
N ILE A 90 -9.66 -11.03 -14.46
CA ILE A 90 -8.65 -11.30 -13.43
C ILE A 90 -9.38 -11.86 -12.21
N SER A 91 -9.06 -13.09 -11.83
CA SER A 91 -9.54 -13.69 -10.58
C SER A 91 -8.81 -13.11 -9.36
N GLU A 92 -9.33 -13.37 -8.17
CA GLU A 92 -8.65 -12.99 -6.92
C GLU A 92 -7.26 -13.61 -6.79
N GLN A 93 -7.11 -14.88 -7.19
CA GLN A 93 -5.80 -15.54 -7.24
C GLN A 93 -4.84 -14.82 -8.18
N MET A 94 -5.28 -14.52 -9.41
CA MET A 94 -4.46 -13.80 -10.38
C MET A 94 -4.09 -12.40 -9.89
N PHE A 95 -4.97 -11.75 -9.13
CA PHE A 95 -4.68 -10.47 -8.49
C PHE A 95 -3.56 -10.61 -7.46
N GLY A 96 -3.63 -11.63 -6.60
CA GLY A 96 -2.58 -11.94 -5.64
C GLY A 96 -1.21 -12.14 -6.29
N GLU A 97 -1.14 -13.03 -7.28
CA GLU A 97 0.07 -13.29 -8.06
C GLU A 97 0.59 -12.02 -8.76
N MET A 98 -0.30 -11.21 -9.35
CA MET A 98 0.07 -9.94 -9.96
C MET A 98 0.69 -8.96 -8.95
N THR A 99 0.11 -8.84 -7.74
CA THR A 99 0.66 -7.96 -6.69
C THR A 99 2.01 -8.45 -6.19
N ASP A 100 2.20 -9.77 -6.09
CA ASP A 100 3.49 -10.37 -5.71
C ASP A 100 4.57 -10.12 -6.78
N HIS A 101 4.25 -10.32 -8.05
CA HIS A 101 5.15 -9.98 -9.16
C HIS A 101 5.53 -8.50 -9.18
N ALA A 102 4.62 -7.61 -8.81
CA ALA A 102 4.89 -6.19 -8.69
C ALA A 102 5.80 -5.86 -7.49
N ALA A 103 5.61 -6.55 -6.36
CA ALA A 103 6.43 -6.42 -5.16
C ALA A 103 7.91 -6.79 -5.41
N HIS A 104 8.16 -7.73 -6.31
CA HIS A 104 9.51 -8.16 -6.71
C HIS A 104 10.11 -7.33 -7.87
N THR A 105 9.63 -6.10 -8.10
CA THR A 105 10.24 -5.20 -9.09
C THR A 105 11.62 -4.72 -8.61
N PRO A 106 12.70 -4.80 -9.42
CA PRO A 106 14.05 -4.42 -9.00
C PRO A 106 14.17 -3.00 -8.42
N PHE A 107 13.42 -2.04 -8.95
CA PHE A 107 13.39 -0.68 -8.40
C PHE A 107 12.85 -0.66 -6.97
N LEU A 108 11.75 -1.38 -6.70
CA LEU A 108 11.14 -1.39 -5.37
C LEU A 108 12.09 -2.02 -4.36
N LEU A 109 12.61 -3.21 -4.68
CA LEU A 109 13.56 -3.92 -3.83
C LEU A 109 14.79 -3.06 -3.53
N LYS A 110 15.42 -2.49 -4.58
CA LYS A 110 16.58 -1.60 -4.42
C LYS A 110 16.27 -0.34 -3.60
N SER A 111 15.08 0.24 -3.74
CA SER A 111 14.70 1.43 -2.97
C SER A 111 14.54 1.14 -1.49
N TYR A 112 14.04 -0.05 -1.13
CA TYR A 112 13.88 -0.46 0.27
C TYR A 112 15.15 -1.06 0.87
N SER A 113 16.00 -1.70 0.07
CA SER A 113 17.30 -2.23 0.53
C SER A 113 18.32 -1.14 0.90
N GLN A 114 18.05 0.10 0.50
CA GLN A 114 18.86 1.28 0.87
C GLN A 114 18.34 1.97 2.14
N LYS A 115 17.24 1.48 2.72
CA LYS A 115 16.67 2.00 3.96
C LYS A 115 16.96 1.03 5.09
N ASP A 116 17.01 1.56 6.29
CA ASP A 116 17.11 0.79 7.52
C ASP A 116 15.87 1.06 8.37
N ALA A 117 15.14 -0.01 8.68
CA ALA A 117 13.92 0.07 9.48
C ALA A 117 14.14 0.62 10.89
N PHE A 118 15.37 0.52 11.39
CA PHE A 118 15.80 0.90 12.74
C PHE A 118 16.60 2.20 12.75
N SER A 119 16.76 2.86 11.61
CA SER A 119 17.38 4.19 11.58
C SER A 119 16.54 5.18 12.39
N GLU A 120 17.22 6.02 13.18
CA GLU A 120 16.58 7.08 13.97
C GLU A 120 15.64 7.95 13.11
N LYS A 121 16.10 8.28 11.90
CA LYS A 121 15.31 9.03 10.92
C LYS A 121 13.98 8.36 10.60
N MET A 122 13.96 7.06 10.34
CA MET A 122 12.74 6.34 9.95
C MET A 122 11.78 6.18 11.12
N MET A 123 12.29 5.81 12.30
CA MET A 123 11.45 5.68 13.51
C MET A 123 10.88 7.04 13.91
N ARG A 124 11.70 8.11 13.91
CA ARG A 124 11.23 9.49 14.19
C ARG A 124 10.19 9.96 13.18
N GLN A 125 10.38 9.66 11.89
CA GLN A 125 9.40 10.00 10.86
C GLN A 125 8.05 9.31 11.10
N LYS A 126 8.05 8.05 11.56
CA LYS A 126 6.82 7.36 11.95
C LYS A 126 6.18 7.94 13.20
N THR A 127 6.95 8.36 14.21
CA THR A 127 6.40 9.02 15.41
C THR A 127 5.68 10.32 15.04
N ILE A 128 6.33 11.18 14.24
CA ILE A 128 5.71 12.42 13.75
C ILE A 128 4.45 12.13 12.93
N ALA A 129 4.48 11.11 12.08
CA ALA A 129 3.31 10.71 11.30
C ALA A 129 2.17 10.17 12.19
N ALA A 130 2.50 9.44 13.27
CA ALA A 130 1.53 8.95 14.24
C ALA A 130 0.84 10.11 14.96
N GLU A 131 1.60 11.09 15.45
CA GLU A 131 1.07 12.32 16.07
C GLU A 131 0.17 13.11 15.11
N ARG A 132 0.61 13.29 13.86
CA ARG A 132 -0.22 13.91 12.81
C ARG A 132 -1.53 13.16 12.61
N SER A 133 -1.49 11.82 12.60
CA SER A 133 -2.68 10.99 12.37
C SER A 133 -3.77 11.17 13.43
N GLN A 134 -3.39 11.49 14.67
CA GLN A 134 -4.35 11.71 15.77
C GLN A 134 -5.18 12.99 15.60
N LYS A 135 -4.69 13.96 14.82
CA LYS A 135 -5.46 15.17 14.48
C LYS A 135 -6.68 14.86 13.61
N ARG A 136 -6.71 13.68 12.95
CA ARG A 136 -7.80 13.22 12.08
C ARG A 136 -8.25 14.28 11.07
N GLU A 137 -7.27 15.04 10.55
CA GLU A 137 -7.55 16.14 9.63
C GLU A 137 -8.20 15.64 8.32
N TYR A 138 -7.90 14.41 7.92
CA TYR A 138 -8.38 13.77 6.69
C TYR A 138 -9.15 12.50 7.07
N SER A 139 -10.42 12.42 6.67
CA SER A 139 -11.36 11.42 7.19
C SER A 139 -11.02 9.97 6.84
N THR A 140 -10.38 9.74 5.68
CA THR A 140 -9.99 8.41 5.21
C THR A 140 -8.49 8.14 5.35
N ASP A 141 -7.74 9.00 6.04
CA ASP A 141 -6.30 8.83 6.26
C ASP A 141 -6.02 7.67 7.23
N TRP A 142 -4.77 7.25 7.33
CA TRP A 142 -4.35 6.32 8.37
C TRP A 142 -4.50 6.97 9.74
N VAL A 143 -4.92 6.19 10.73
CA VAL A 143 -4.91 6.57 12.15
C VAL A 143 -4.20 5.48 12.91
N PHE A 144 -3.11 5.83 13.59
CA PHE A 144 -2.23 4.82 14.18
C PHE A 144 -1.39 5.38 15.33
N THR A 145 -0.91 4.48 16.18
CA THR A 145 0.10 4.77 17.21
C THR A 145 1.43 4.15 16.79
N HIS A 146 2.53 4.73 17.26
CA HIS A 146 3.87 4.20 17.05
C HIS A 146 4.66 4.27 18.34
N GLU A 147 5.28 3.16 18.71
CA GLU A 147 6.05 3.00 19.95
C GLU A 147 7.42 2.42 19.61
N ILE A 148 8.48 3.06 20.07
CA ILE A 148 9.84 2.55 19.97
C ILE A 148 10.11 1.77 21.27
N LYS A 149 10.39 0.47 21.17
CA LYS A 149 10.65 -0.40 22.33
C LYS A 149 12.15 -0.48 22.62
N GLY A 150 12.98 -0.29 21.60
CA GLY A 150 14.43 -0.23 21.70
C GLY A 150 15.05 0.14 20.36
N PRO A 151 16.40 0.13 20.25
CA PRO A 151 17.08 0.45 18.99
C PRO A 151 16.75 -0.54 17.86
N ASP A 152 16.39 -1.78 18.20
CA ASP A 152 16.18 -2.88 17.24
C ASP A 152 14.72 -3.38 17.23
N GLU A 153 13.79 -2.64 17.85
CA GLU A 153 12.40 -3.04 17.97
C GLU A 153 11.45 -1.84 18.07
N HIS A 154 10.39 -1.87 17.26
CA HIS A 154 9.32 -0.88 17.33
C HIS A 154 7.96 -1.50 16.96
N ILE A 155 6.88 -0.89 17.45
CA ILE A 155 5.51 -1.31 17.18
C ILE A 155 4.74 -0.18 16.52
N THR A 156 3.94 -0.49 15.50
CA THR A 156 2.98 0.43 14.90
C THR A 156 1.60 -0.22 14.87
N THR A 157 0.60 0.41 15.48
CA THR A 157 -0.77 -0.13 15.56
C THR A 157 -1.73 0.77 14.81
N PHE A 158 -2.19 0.31 13.64
CA PHE A 158 -3.17 1.03 12.83
C PHE A 158 -4.59 0.67 13.25
N ARG A 159 -5.42 1.69 13.51
CA ARG A 159 -6.87 1.58 13.76
C ARG A 159 -7.71 2.03 12.56
N GLN A 160 -7.08 2.71 11.60
CA GLN A 160 -7.69 3.10 10.33
C GLN A 160 -6.61 3.05 9.23
N CYS A 161 -7.00 2.62 8.03
CA CYS A 161 -6.10 2.46 6.90
C CYS A 161 -6.72 2.98 5.61
N ALA A 162 -6.06 3.94 4.95
CA ALA A 162 -6.58 4.54 3.73
C ALA A 162 -6.72 3.55 2.56
N ILE A 163 -5.91 2.48 2.54
CA ILE A 163 -6.04 1.41 1.53
C ILE A 163 -7.30 0.59 1.78
N CYS A 164 -7.63 0.29 3.04
CA CYS A 164 -8.88 -0.39 3.40
C CYS A 164 -10.09 0.47 3.02
N GLU A 165 -10.06 1.77 3.33
CA GLU A 165 -11.13 2.70 2.97
C GLU A 165 -11.30 2.83 1.45
N LEU A 166 -10.20 2.90 0.70
CA LEU A 166 -10.26 2.85 -0.77
C LEU A 166 -10.83 1.52 -1.27
N GLY A 167 -10.39 0.40 -0.71
CA GLY A 167 -10.87 -0.93 -1.07
C GLY A 167 -12.39 -1.05 -0.87
N LYS A 168 -12.93 -0.59 0.26
CA LYS A 168 -14.38 -0.55 0.50
C LYS A 168 -15.10 0.33 -0.50
N ARG A 169 -14.60 1.54 -0.74
CA ARG A 169 -15.20 2.51 -1.68
C ARG A 169 -15.27 1.99 -3.11
N GLU A 170 -14.30 1.18 -3.50
CA GLU A 170 -14.14 0.70 -4.87
C GLU A 170 -14.61 -0.76 -5.06
N ASP A 171 -15.31 -1.33 -4.08
CA ASP A 171 -15.77 -2.73 -4.05
C ASP A 171 -14.63 -3.74 -4.26
N CYS A 172 -13.47 -3.44 -3.70
CA CYS A 172 -12.22 -4.19 -3.81
C CYS A 172 -11.65 -4.60 -2.44
N PHE A 173 -12.43 -4.52 -1.35
CA PHE A 173 -11.93 -4.74 0.01
C PHE A 173 -11.31 -6.14 0.20
N ALA A 174 -11.93 -7.18 -0.36
CA ALA A 174 -11.41 -8.55 -0.31
C ALA A 174 -9.98 -8.70 -0.90
N LEU A 175 -9.58 -7.77 -1.78
CA LEU A 175 -8.27 -7.78 -2.43
C LEU A 175 -7.18 -7.09 -1.60
N VAL A 176 -7.54 -6.32 -0.57
CA VAL A 176 -6.59 -5.52 0.23
C VAL A 176 -5.53 -6.40 0.87
N LYS A 177 -5.89 -7.60 1.33
CA LYS A 177 -4.97 -8.57 1.95
C LYS A 177 -3.77 -8.91 1.07
N TYR A 178 -3.93 -8.96 -0.25
CA TYR A 178 -2.83 -9.21 -1.19
C TYR A 178 -1.87 -8.04 -1.29
N ILE A 179 -2.39 -6.81 -1.25
CA ILE A 179 -1.57 -5.59 -1.25
C ILE A 179 -0.79 -5.48 0.07
N CYS A 180 -1.42 -5.81 1.20
CA CYS A 180 -0.78 -5.79 2.51
C CYS A 180 0.41 -6.77 2.62
N LYS A 181 0.47 -7.83 1.80
CA LYS A 181 1.62 -8.76 1.80
C LYS A 181 2.92 -8.10 1.35
N ILE A 182 2.83 -7.02 0.57
CA ILE A 182 3.98 -6.23 0.12
C ILE A 182 4.77 -5.66 1.31
N ASP A 183 4.09 -5.39 2.44
CA ASP A 183 4.75 -4.89 3.65
C ASP A 183 5.86 -5.86 4.11
N PHE A 184 5.58 -7.17 4.16
CA PHE A 184 6.56 -8.17 4.59
C PHE A 184 7.82 -8.14 3.71
N ILE A 185 7.63 -8.05 2.39
CA ILE A 185 8.74 -7.96 1.43
C ILE A 185 9.53 -6.67 1.66
N THR A 186 8.86 -5.53 1.82
CA THR A 186 9.56 -4.25 2.00
C THR A 186 10.30 -4.15 3.33
N TYR A 187 9.74 -4.66 4.44
CA TYR A 187 10.45 -4.73 5.73
C TYR A 187 11.62 -5.72 5.69
N ASP A 188 11.45 -6.84 4.99
CA ASP A 188 12.52 -7.81 4.77
C ASP A 188 13.74 -7.16 4.09
N GLN A 189 13.49 -6.35 3.05
CA GLN A 189 14.55 -5.58 2.37
C GLN A 189 15.19 -4.52 3.26
N MET A 190 14.45 -3.96 4.22
CA MET A 190 14.97 -2.99 5.21
C MET A 190 15.70 -3.64 6.39
N GLY A 191 16.01 -4.93 6.32
CA GLY A 191 16.73 -5.65 7.39
C GLY A 191 15.87 -6.02 8.60
N ALA A 192 14.54 -6.04 8.46
CA ALA A 192 13.61 -6.32 9.56
C ALA A 192 12.77 -7.57 9.31
N ASN A 193 12.33 -8.20 10.39
CA ASN A 193 11.21 -9.14 10.38
C ASN A 193 9.95 -8.37 10.79
N LEU A 194 8.91 -8.43 9.95
CA LEU A 194 7.58 -7.93 10.30
C LEU A 194 6.74 -9.10 10.82
N ILE A 195 6.34 -9.01 12.09
CA ILE A 195 5.40 -9.91 12.74
C ILE A 195 4.05 -9.20 12.78
N ARG A 196 3.03 -9.82 12.18
CA ARG A 196 1.67 -9.28 12.12
C ARG A 196 0.65 -10.40 12.28
N THR A 197 -0.04 -10.41 13.41
CA THR A 197 -1.08 -11.40 13.74
C THR A 197 -2.50 -10.88 13.53
N GLN A 198 -2.67 -9.55 13.47
CA GLN A 198 -3.96 -8.90 13.23
C GLN A 198 -3.83 -7.89 12.09
N THR A 199 -4.87 -7.80 11.25
CA THR A 199 -4.95 -6.82 10.17
C THR A 199 -6.38 -6.40 9.87
N LEU A 200 -6.58 -5.08 9.73
CA LEU A 200 -7.81 -4.47 9.24
C LEU A 200 -8.28 -5.07 7.89
N ALA A 201 -7.36 -5.58 7.07
CA ALA A 201 -7.67 -6.18 5.78
C ALA A 201 -8.42 -7.52 5.90
N ASP A 202 -8.27 -8.22 7.04
CA ASP A 202 -8.94 -9.49 7.33
C ASP A 202 -10.16 -9.29 8.24
N GLY A 203 -10.48 -8.03 8.58
CA GLY A 203 -11.63 -7.67 9.41
C GLY A 203 -11.33 -7.52 10.91
N ASP A 204 -10.06 -7.61 11.32
CA ASP A 204 -9.66 -7.35 12.71
C ASP A 204 -9.83 -5.87 13.08
N ASP A 205 -9.81 -5.58 14.39
CA ASP A 205 -9.92 -4.21 14.92
C ASP A 205 -8.70 -3.33 14.61
N VAL A 206 -7.53 -3.94 14.38
CA VAL A 206 -6.26 -3.24 14.15
C VAL A 206 -5.35 -3.97 13.17
N CYS A 207 -4.42 -3.23 12.53
CA CYS A 207 -3.19 -3.83 12.00
C CYS A 207 -2.06 -3.67 13.02
N GLY A 208 -1.57 -4.79 13.57
CA GLY A 208 -0.42 -4.80 14.47
C GLY A 208 0.87 -5.04 13.72
N PHE A 209 1.70 -4.01 13.55
CA PHE A 209 3.03 -4.14 12.97
C PHE A 209 4.05 -4.22 14.10
N HIS A 210 4.49 -5.42 14.43
CA HIS A 210 5.62 -5.65 15.33
C HIS A 210 6.87 -5.86 14.49
N VAL A 211 7.80 -4.90 14.54
CA VAL A 211 8.98 -4.89 13.69
C VAL A 211 10.21 -5.08 14.55
N VAL A 212 10.92 -6.17 14.29
CA VAL A 212 12.14 -6.57 15.01
C VAL A 212 13.28 -6.71 14.03
N LYS A 213 14.49 -6.37 14.45
CA LYS A 213 15.67 -6.50 13.60
C LYS A 213 15.92 -7.95 13.25
N LYS A 214 16.36 -8.20 12.02
CA LYS A 214 16.92 -9.49 11.67
C LYS A 214 18.21 -9.68 12.47
N THR A 215 18.13 -10.42 13.56
CA THR A 215 19.32 -11.06 14.12
C THR A 215 19.76 -12.15 13.14
N ASN A 216 21.04 -12.52 13.11
CA ASN A 216 21.56 -13.61 12.26
C ASN A 216 21.00 -15.01 12.64
N VAL A 217 19.83 -15.08 13.26
CA VAL A 217 19.15 -16.32 13.61
C VAL A 217 18.17 -16.66 12.49
N ARG A 218 18.55 -17.67 11.69
CA ARG A 218 17.66 -18.34 10.73
C ARG A 218 16.35 -18.70 11.45
N HIS A 219 15.27 -17.99 11.14
CA HIS A 219 13.94 -18.46 11.53
C HIS A 219 13.53 -19.57 10.56
N PRO A 220 12.98 -20.69 11.05
CA PRO A 220 12.40 -21.69 10.16
C PRO A 220 11.25 -21.06 9.36
N PRO A 221 10.99 -21.52 8.13
CA PRO A 221 9.97 -20.94 7.28
C PRO A 221 8.62 -20.94 8.00
N SER A 222 7.94 -19.79 7.98
CA SER A 222 6.55 -19.67 8.40
C SER A 222 5.68 -20.63 7.59
N ARG A 223 4.84 -21.41 8.27
CA ARG A 223 3.85 -22.32 7.67
C ARG A 223 2.88 -21.58 6.76
#